data_AF-A0A966X5M4-F1
#
_entry.id   AF-A0A966X5M4-F1
#
_cell.length_a   1.000
_cell.length_b   1.000
_cell.length_c   1.000
_cell.angle_alpha   90.00
_cell.angle_beta   90.00
_cell.angle_gamma   90.00
#
_symmetry.space_group_name_H-M   'P 1'
#
loop_
_entity.id
_entity.type
_entity.pdbx_description
1 polymer ?
#
loop_
_entity_poly.entity_id
_entity_poly.type
_entity_poly.pdbx_seq_one_letter_code
_entity_poly.pdbx_strand_id
1 'polypeptide(L)'
;AASEGRAKSAQLVAEIVGKDNVGIAQVAAKNSHPIVSSSDFISKTMAQCARYPGYSSVYSELFASGEFVIDIFSPSNLEGVLFSEVATAINHAVVLGISWHQERDGLTRRVSVLNPEPDYDLGEGDELIVLRPQNQVPELLADQHALAVEQTSALSLERPNLSEALVIVANQNLALMIGELLKHAAAELRVVVACRDAVTEERSFRQRFSSIETDRLTIEFVEFDLAESSGLERLSPESFDVIFVSADESEAFIDADSRTMLVLFLLQELKVRRRLDAFPPVVAELLDSESRDLCLDTPMTDAVVSTELLSIQLAQLVRDPYLETLYNELLNAGGIEIGIREAMHYADLNQSVELGAVTQKALEFNEIVLGFWKRSGQIVLSPDKRLSEEFEPGDRIIVLAQQVYL
;
A
#
# COMPACT_ATOMS: atom_id res chain seq x y z
N ALA A 1 32.21 7.09 -42.15
CA ALA A 1 32.13 6.55 -40.77
C ALA A 1 31.37 7.57 -39.94
N ALA A 2 30.04 7.51 -40.02
CA ALA A 2 29.16 8.34 -39.19
C ALA A 2 28.85 7.52 -37.94
N SER A 3 29.32 7.98 -36.79
CA SER A 3 28.84 7.49 -35.50
C SER A 3 27.42 8.03 -35.32
N GLU A 4 26.42 7.17 -35.55
CA GLU A 4 25.08 7.40 -35.03
C GLU A 4 25.19 7.50 -33.50
N GLY A 5 25.20 8.74 -33.00
CA GLY A 5 24.87 8.98 -31.61
C GLY A 5 23.44 8.49 -31.42
N ARG A 6 23.27 7.35 -30.74
CA ARG A 6 21.99 7.02 -30.09
C ARG A 6 21.63 8.24 -29.25
N ALA A 7 20.68 9.04 -29.73
CA ALA A 7 20.06 10.07 -28.94
C ALA A 7 19.56 9.37 -27.67
N LYS A 8 20.01 9.82 -26.50
CA LYS A 8 19.43 9.36 -25.23
C LYS A 8 17.93 9.61 -25.34
N SER A 9 17.14 8.54 -25.49
CA SER A 9 15.69 8.67 -25.48
C SER A 9 15.31 9.25 -24.13
N ALA A 10 14.52 10.32 -24.12
CA ALA A 10 14.02 10.85 -22.86
C ALA A 10 13.32 9.72 -22.09
N GLN A 11 13.63 9.57 -20.81
CA GLN A 11 12.81 8.78 -19.92
C GLN A 11 11.49 9.53 -19.75
N LEU A 12 10.40 8.88 -20.13
CA LEU A 12 9.06 9.43 -20.11
C LEU A 12 8.17 8.49 -19.33
N VAL A 13 7.32 9.08 -18.49
CA VAL A 13 6.24 8.43 -17.77
C VAL A 13 4.99 9.27 -18.04
N ALA A 14 3.87 8.61 -18.28
CA ALA A 14 2.59 9.29 -18.52
C ALA A 14 1.61 9.00 -17.39
N GLU A 15 1.05 10.06 -16.83
CA GLU A 15 -0.13 9.97 -15.96
C GLU A 15 -1.40 9.99 -16.81
N ILE A 16 -2.32 9.07 -16.52
CA ILE A 16 -3.64 8.99 -17.14
C ILE A 16 -4.68 8.94 -16.04
N VAL A 17 -5.56 9.93 -15.94
CA VAL A 17 -6.56 9.98 -14.86
C VAL A 17 -7.40 8.69 -14.81
N GLY A 18 -8.21 8.44 -15.84
CA GLY A 18 -9.13 7.30 -15.87
C GLY A 18 -8.49 5.98 -16.30
N LYS A 19 -8.66 4.93 -15.50
CA LYS A 19 -8.14 3.57 -15.75
C LYS A 19 -8.53 3.01 -17.12
N ASP A 20 -9.75 3.30 -17.60
CA ASP A 20 -10.26 2.80 -18.88
C ASP A 20 -9.42 3.28 -20.10
N ASN A 21 -8.69 4.39 -19.96
CA ASN A 21 -7.85 4.93 -21.02
C ASN A 21 -6.44 4.34 -21.06
N VAL A 22 -6.03 3.58 -20.03
CA VAL A 22 -4.67 3.03 -19.93
C VAL A 22 -4.35 2.13 -21.12
N GLY A 23 -5.28 1.28 -21.55
CA GLY A 23 -5.06 0.35 -22.66
C GLY A 23 -4.79 1.08 -23.99
N ILE A 24 -5.53 2.16 -24.27
CA ILE A 24 -5.30 2.99 -25.47
C ILE A 24 -3.95 3.71 -25.37
N ALA A 25 -3.62 4.23 -24.18
CA ALA A 25 -2.34 4.90 -23.95
C ALA A 25 -1.15 3.94 -24.11
N GLN A 26 -1.24 2.71 -23.63
CA GLN A 26 -0.22 1.67 -23.80
C GLN A 26 0.01 1.32 -25.28
N VAL A 27 -1.07 1.22 -26.06
CA VAL A 27 -0.99 1.00 -27.52
C VAL A 27 -0.31 2.19 -28.21
N ALA A 28 -0.68 3.43 -27.86
CA ALA A 28 -0.07 4.63 -28.41
C ALA A 28 1.43 4.73 -28.07
N ALA A 29 1.79 4.36 -26.84
CA ALA A 29 3.17 4.31 -26.35
C ALA A 29 3.95 3.07 -26.83
N LYS A 30 3.33 2.13 -27.54
CA LYS A 30 3.95 0.85 -27.97
C LYS A 30 4.64 0.10 -26.81
N ASN A 31 4.10 0.22 -25.60
CA ASN A 31 4.67 -0.33 -24.36
C ASN A 31 6.14 0.10 -24.11
N SER A 32 6.57 1.27 -24.58
CA SER A 32 7.95 1.75 -24.41
C SER A 32 8.17 2.60 -23.16
N HIS A 33 7.10 3.00 -22.47
CA HIS A 33 7.13 3.92 -21.35
C HIS A 33 6.13 3.51 -20.28
N PRO A 34 6.46 3.68 -18.98
CA PRO A 34 5.51 3.45 -17.91
C PRO A 34 4.28 4.35 -18.01
N ILE A 35 3.11 3.80 -17.69
CA ILE A 35 1.84 4.53 -17.66
C ILE A 35 1.16 4.28 -16.32
N VAL A 36 0.93 5.34 -15.58
CA VAL A 36 0.30 5.30 -14.26
C VAL A 36 -1.12 5.83 -14.37
N SER A 37 -2.09 5.09 -13.81
CA SER A 37 -3.45 5.60 -13.65
C SER A 37 -3.68 6.19 -12.28
N SER A 38 -4.02 7.47 -12.23
CA SER A 38 -4.31 8.19 -10.98
C SER A 38 -5.50 7.56 -10.26
N SER A 39 -6.60 7.32 -10.99
CA SER A 39 -7.80 6.67 -10.45
C SER A 39 -7.51 5.27 -9.91
N ASP A 40 -6.70 4.47 -10.60
CA ASP A 40 -6.36 3.11 -10.16
C ASP A 40 -5.48 3.13 -8.91
N PHE A 41 -4.44 3.97 -8.92
CA PHE A 41 -3.53 4.17 -7.79
C PHE A 41 -4.26 4.61 -6.52
N ILE A 42 -5.10 5.64 -6.61
CA ILE A 42 -5.85 6.17 -5.48
C ILE A 42 -6.79 5.10 -4.93
N SER A 43 -7.55 4.43 -5.81
CA SER A 43 -8.52 3.39 -5.41
C SER A 43 -7.86 2.24 -4.65
N LYS A 44 -6.71 1.78 -5.13
CA LYS A 44 -5.91 0.72 -4.48
C LYS A 44 -5.34 1.19 -3.14
N THR A 45 -4.79 2.39 -3.11
CA THR A 45 -4.21 2.96 -1.88
C THR A 45 -5.28 3.14 -0.80
N MET A 46 -6.48 3.63 -1.16
CA MET A 46 -7.62 3.75 -0.25
C MET A 46 -8.02 2.37 0.31
N ALA A 47 -8.13 1.35 -0.54
CA ALA A 47 -8.43 -0.01 -0.10
C ALA A 47 -7.36 -0.57 0.86
N GLN A 48 -6.08 -0.30 0.63
CA GLN A 48 -5.01 -0.70 1.54
C GLN A 48 -5.05 0.04 2.88
N CYS A 49 -5.32 1.35 2.88
CA CYS A 49 -5.47 2.14 4.11
C CYS A 49 -6.64 1.65 4.98
N ALA A 50 -7.72 1.17 4.35
CA ALA A 50 -8.84 0.57 5.07
C ALA A 50 -8.50 -0.76 5.73
N ARG A 51 -7.64 -1.56 5.09
CA ARG A 51 -7.18 -2.84 5.64
C ARG A 51 -6.10 -2.65 6.71
N TYR A 52 -5.18 -1.72 6.48
CA TYR A 52 -4.03 -1.48 7.33
C TYR A 52 -3.96 0.01 7.72
N PRO A 53 -4.64 0.43 8.81
CA PRO A 53 -4.62 1.81 9.26
C PRO A 53 -3.20 2.34 9.48
N GLY A 54 -2.86 3.39 8.73
CA GLY A 54 -1.54 4.02 8.67
C GLY A 54 -0.65 3.52 7.52
N TYR A 55 -1.22 2.75 6.60
CA TYR A 55 -0.58 2.38 5.35
C TYR A 55 -0.04 3.60 4.61
N SER A 56 -0.80 4.71 4.55
CA SER A 56 -0.32 5.91 3.85
C SER A 56 0.97 6.46 4.47
N SER A 57 1.11 6.41 5.80
CA SER A 57 2.28 6.90 6.51
C SER A 57 3.50 6.02 6.21
N VAL A 58 3.32 4.70 6.20
CA VAL A 58 4.37 3.76 5.80
C VAL A 58 4.76 3.96 4.34
N TYR A 59 3.79 4.14 3.45
CA TYR A 59 4.03 4.38 2.03
C TYR A 59 4.77 5.70 1.78
N SER A 60 4.37 6.78 2.46
CA SER A 60 5.08 8.06 2.43
C SER A 60 6.50 7.93 2.98
N GLU A 61 6.70 7.22 4.09
CA GLU A 61 8.05 7.03 4.63
C GLU A 61 8.95 6.23 3.67
N LEU A 62 8.41 5.19 3.02
CA LEU A 62 9.14 4.39 2.04
C LEU A 62 9.52 5.16 0.78
N PHE A 63 8.61 5.99 0.26
CA PHE A 63 8.74 6.54 -1.09
C PHE A 63 8.88 8.07 -1.15
N ALA A 64 8.28 8.80 -0.21
CA ALA A 64 8.26 10.27 -0.15
C ALA A 64 9.44 10.88 0.60
N SER A 65 9.95 10.19 1.63
CA SER A 65 10.99 10.71 2.53
C SER A 65 12.26 11.15 1.81
N GLY A 66 12.55 10.53 0.65
CA GLY A 66 13.81 10.68 -0.05
C GLY A 66 14.98 10.03 0.69
N GLU A 67 14.72 9.29 1.76
CA GLU A 67 15.76 8.61 2.55
C GLU A 67 16.05 7.20 2.04
N PHE A 68 15.06 6.55 1.41
CA PHE A 68 15.16 5.18 0.93
C PHE A 68 15.20 5.09 -0.59
N VAL A 69 15.85 4.04 -1.10
CA VAL A 69 15.86 3.67 -2.51
C VAL A 69 15.70 2.17 -2.68
N ILE A 70 15.05 1.79 -3.77
CA ILE A 70 15.02 0.42 -4.26
C ILE A 70 16.08 0.29 -5.34
N ASP A 71 17.03 -0.62 -5.13
CA ASP A 71 18.15 -0.87 -6.02
C ASP A 71 18.33 -2.36 -6.30
N ILE A 72 19.16 -2.63 -7.30
CA ILE A 72 19.64 -3.96 -7.61
C ILE A 72 21.00 -4.18 -6.95
N PHE A 73 21.11 -5.26 -6.18
CA PHE A 73 22.32 -5.67 -5.49
C PHE A 73 22.71 -7.09 -5.90
N SER A 74 23.94 -7.25 -6.40
CA SER A 74 24.42 -8.52 -6.97
C SER A 74 25.71 -8.94 -6.26
N PRO A 75 25.63 -9.52 -5.04
CA PRO A 75 26.79 -10.07 -4.36
C PRO A 75 27.37 -11.26 -5.14
N SER A 76 28.64 -11.56 -4.91
CA SER A 76 29.30 -12.70 -5.56
C SER A 76 28.80 -14.03 -5.00
N ASN A 77 28.73 -15.07 -5.83
CA ASN A 77 28.40 -16.45 -5.44
C ASN A 77 27.00 -16.65 -4.84
N LEU A 78 25.96 -16.15 -5.51
CA LEU A 78 24.57 -16.41 -5.13
C LEU A 78 24.04 -17.79 -5.54
N GLU A 79 24.70 -18.45 -6.49
CA GLU A 79 24.22 -19.71 -7.05
C GLU A 79 24.09 -20.80 -5.96
N GLY A 80 22.87 -21.34 -5.82
CA GLY A 80 22.54 -22.39 -4.86
C GLY A 80 22.38 -21.92 -3.41
N VAL A 81 22.41 -20.61 -3.16
CA VAL A 81 22.05 -20.01 -1.86
C VAL A 81 20.53 -19.88 -1.80
N LEU A 82 19.94 -20.12 -0.63
CA LEU A 82 18.49 -19.95 -0.45
C LEU A 82 18.12 -18.47 -0.28
N PHE A 83 16.91 -18.10 -0.71
CA PHE A 83 16.40 -16.74 -0.51
C PHE A 83 16.38 -16.33 0.97
N SER A 84 15.98 -17.24 1.86
CA SER A 84 16.01 -17.01 3.30
C SER A 84 17.41 -16.65 3.82
N GLU A 85 18.46 -17.32 3.33
CA GLU A 85 19.83 -17.07 3.76
C GLU A 85 20.32 -15.68 3.36
N VAL A 86 20.04 -15.23 2.13
CA VAL A 86 20.39 -13.87 1.70
C VAL A 86 19.54 -12.81 2.39
N ALA A 87 18.26 -13.09 2.63
CA ALA A 87 17.34 -12.18 3.31
C ALA A 87 17.76 -11.91 4.75
N THR A 88 18.30 -12.92 5.46
CA THR A 88 18.82 -12.71 6.82
C THR A 88 20.25 -12.17 6.81
N ALA A 89 21.12 -12.60 5.89
CA ALA A 89 22.54 -12.26 5.90
C ALA A 89 22.87 -10.85 5.42
N ILE A 90 22.00 -10.19 4.64
CA ILE A 90 22.26 -8.83 4.15
C ILE A 90 21.83 -7.81 5.20
N ASN A 91 22.77 -7.01 5.68
CA ASN A 91 22.51 -5.86 6.54
C ASN A 91 22.55 -4.54 5.75
N HIS A 92 22.14 -3.44 6.39
CA HIS A 92 22.02 -2.11 5.77
C HIS A 92 21.08 -2.06 4.56
N ALA A 93 20.27 -3.11 4.39
CA ALA A 93 19.25 -3.24 3.38
C ALA A 93 18.25 -4.34 3.76
N VAL A 94 17.05 -4.24 3.20
CA VAL A 94 16.03 -5.29 3.21
C VAL A 94 15.98 -5.90 1.82
N VAL A 95 16.11 -7.23 1.72
CA VAL A 95 15.98 -7.96 0.45
C VAL A 95 14.50 -8.13 0.16
N LEU A 96 13.97 -7.42 -0.84
CA LEU A 96 12.56 -7.44 -1.23
C LEU A 96 12.23 -8.61 -2.16
N GLY A 97 13.21 -9.11 -2.91
CA GLY A 97 12.99 -10.14 -3.91
C GLY A 97 14.18 -10.31 -4.85
N ILE A 98 13.92 -10.87 -6.02
CA ILE A 98 14.92 -11.23 -7.02
C ILE A 98 14.58 -10.64 -8.39
N SER A 99 15.60 -10.44 -9.20
CA SER A 99 15.47 -9.95 -10.57
C SER A 99 16.50 -10.62 -11.48
N TRP A 100 16.11 -10.88 -12.73
CA TRP A 100 17.02 -11.44 -13.73
C TRP A 100 16.71 -10.87 -15.11
N HIS A 101 17.64 -11.06 -16.04
CA HIS A 101 17.44 -10.70 -17.43
C HIS A 101 16.91 -11.90 -18.22
N GLN A 102 15.79 -11.71 -18.91
CA GLN A 102 15.20 -12.71 -19.81
C GLN A 102 15.26 -12.22 -21.26
N GLU A 103 15.84 -13.03 -22.14
CA GLU A 103 15.77 -12.81 -23.59
C GLU A 103 14.54 -13.51 -24.17
N ARG A 104 13.67 -12.74 -24.84
CA ARG A 104 12.51 -13.28 -25.57
C ARG A 104 12.30 -12.46 -26.84
N ASP A 105 12.15 -13.14 -27.97
CA ASP A 105 11.93 -12.51 -29.29
C ASP A 105 13.00 -11.46 -29.67
N GLY A 106 14.25 -11.65 -29.24
CA GLY A 106 15.36 -10.73 -29.49
C GLY A 106 15.34 -9.45 -28.63
N LEU A 107 14.43 -9.38 -27.66
CA LEU A 107 14.35 -8.31 -26.66
C LEU A 107 14.81 -8.85 -25.31
N THR A 108 15.82 -8.22 -24.72
CA THR A 108 16.23 -8.45 -23.34
C THR A 108 15.34 -7.61 -22.42
N ARG A 109 14.59 -8.25 -21.53
CA ARG A 109 13.78 -7.58 -20.50
C ARG A 109 14.23 -7.99 -19.12
N ARG A 110 14.14 -7.07 -18.17
CA ARG A 110 14.30 -7.37 -16.74
C ARG A 110 12.99 -7.97 -16.23
N VAL A 111 13.07 -9.09 -15.54
CA VAL A 111 11.97 -9.71 -14.81
C VAL A 111 12.26 -9.53 -13.32
N SER A 112 11.22 -9.33 -12.53
CA SER A 112 11.29 -9.12 -11.09
C SER A 112 10.25 -10.01 -10.41
N VAL A 113 10.60 -10.53 -9.25
CA VAL A 113 9.68 -11.26 -8.36
C VAL A 113 9.94 -10.78 -6.94
N LEU A 114 8.90 -10.27 -6.28
CA LEU A 114 8.95 -9.86 -4.89
C LEU A 114 8.49 -10.99 -3.96
N ASN A 115 9.03 -10.99 -2.73
CA ASN A 115 8.74 -11.99 -1.69
C ASN A 115 8.70 -13.44 -2.22
N PRO A 116 9.77 -13.92 -2.88
CA PRO A 116 9.86 -15.32 -3.26
C PRO A 116 9.83 -16.20 -2.02
N GLU A 117 9.44 -17.46 -2.20
CA GLU A 117 9.40 -18.43 -1.09
C GLU A 117 10.78 -18.52 -0.40
N PRO A 118 10.82 -18.70 0.94
CA PRO A 118 12.08 -18.75 1.69
C PRO A 118 13.06 -19.83 1.21
N ASP A 119 12.55 -20.89 0.59
CA ASP A 119 13.29 -22.02 0.03
C ASP A 119 13.62 -21.89 -1.46
N TYR A 120 13.41 -20.72 -2.07
CA TYR A 120 13.83 -20.44 -3.44
C TYR A 120 15.35 -20.52 -3.57
N ASP A 121 15.83 -21.42 -4.44
CA ASP A 121 17.24 -21.57 -4.80
C ASP A 121 17.66 -20.49 -5.81
N LEU A 122 18.58 -19.60 -5.42
CA LEU A 122 19.08 -18.57 -6.33
C LEU A 122 19.89 -19.17 -7.48
N GLY A 123 19.56 -18.75 -8.70
CA GLY A 123 20.18 -19.22 -9.94
C GLY A 123 21.35 -18.35 -10.41
N GLU A 124 22.05 -18.85 -11.44
CA GLU A 124 23.06 -18.06 -12.14
C GLU A 124 22.41 -16.85 -12.84
N GLY A 125 22.85 -15.64 -12.49
CA GLY A 125 22.35 -14.39 -13.06
C GLY A 125 21.17 -13.77 -12.30
N ASP A 126 20.73 -14.40 -11.20
CA ASP A 126 19.81 -13.76 -10.26
C ASP A 126 20.51 -12.58 -9.56
N GLU A 127 19.78 -11.49 -9.43
CA GLU A 127 20.17 -10.28 -8.72
C GLU A 127 19.14 -10.00 -7.62
N LEU A 128 19.55 -9.36 -6.54
CA LEU A 128 18.65 -9.05 -5.43
C LEU A 128 18.01 -7.68 -5.62
N ILE A 129 16.71 -7.60 -5.41
CA ILE A 129 16.00 -6.32 -5.28
C ILE A 129 16.07 -5.94 -3.81
N VAL A 130 16.65 -4.78 -3.49
CA VAL A 130 16.87 -4.35 -2.11
C VAL A 130 16.29 -2.96 -1.82
N LEU A 131 15.68 -2.79 -0.65
CA LEU A 131 15.32 -1.51 -0.07
C LEU A 131 16.40 -1.08 0.92
N ARG A 132 17.03 0.06 0.70
CA ARG A 132 18.11 0.57 1.55
C ARG A 132 18.02 2.08 1.78
N PRO A 133 18.57 2.59 2.89
CA PRO A 133 18.86 4.02 3.01
C PRO A 133 19.83 4.47 1.91
N GLN A 134 19.63 5.68 1.36
CA GLN A 134 20.46 6.24 0.28
C GLN A 134 21.94 6.33 0.65
N ASN A 135 22.23 6.60 1.92
CA ASN A 135 23.57 6.77 2.48
C ASN A 135 24.23 5.47 2.94
N GLN A 136 23.57 4.31 2.79
CA GLN A 136 24.10 3.01 3.18
C GLN A 136 24.28 2.09 1.97
N VAL A 137 25.24 1.18 2.06
CA VAL A 137 25.49 0.14 1.05
C VAL A 137 25.18 -1.20 1.69
N PRO A 138 24.46 -2.11 0.99
CA PRO A 138 24.19 -3.44 1.51
C PRO A 138 25.49 -4.15 1.91
N GLU A 139 25.50 -4.74 3.10
CA GLU A 139 26.64 -5.46 3.68
C GLU A 139 26.27 -6.93 3.86
N LEU A 140 27.09 -7.85 3.36
CA LEU A 140 26.93 -9.28 3.64
C LEU A 140 27.56 -9.61 4.99
N LEU A 141 26.77 -10.10 5.93
CA LEU A 141 27.25 -10.53 7.24
C LEU A 141 28.02 -11.86 7.08
N ALA A 142 29.28 -11.87 7.52
CA ALA A 142 30.20 -12.99 7.31
C ALA A 142 29.90 -14.22 8.17
N ASP A 143 29.15 -14.06 9.25
CA ASP A 143 28.80 -15.13 10.19
C ASP A 143 27.41 -14.83 10.76
N GLN A 144 26.40 -15.64 10.39
CA GLN A 144 25.23 -15.81 11.22
C GLN A 144 25.34 -17.18 11.88
N HIS A 145 25.66 -17.19 13.17
CA HIS A 145 25.19 -18.28 14.01
C HIS A 145 23.68 -18.29 13.84
N ALA A 146 23.12 -19.40 13.34
CA ALA A 146 21.67 -19.60 13.32
C ALA A 146 21.14 -19.25 14.70
N LEU A 147 20.50 -18.07 14.83
CA LEU A 147 19.87 -17.68 16.06
C LEU A 147 18.74 -18.69 16.23
N ALA A 148 18.88 -19.52 17.25
CA ALA A 148 17.85 -20.48 17.61
C ALA A 148 16.68 -19.66 18.17
N VAL A 149 15.78 -19.24 17.29
CA VAL A 149 14.50 -18.70 17.71
C VAL A 149 13.74 -19.89 18.29
N GLU A 150 13.50 -19.87 19.60
CA GLU A 150 12.60 -20.84 20.23
C GLU A 150 11.28 -20.79 19.45
N GLN A 151 10.73 -21.98 19.12
CA GLN A 151 9.46 -22.11 18.40
C GLN A 151 8.34 -21.47 19.24
N THR A 152 8.17 -20.16 19.12
CA THR A 152 6.96 -19.48 19.53
C THR A 152 5.87 -19.97 18.62
N SER A 153 4.85 -20.55 19.24
CA SER A 153 3.64 -21.09 18.61
C SER A 153 3.20 -20.15 17.49
N ALA A 154 3.00 -20.70 16.28
CA ALA A 154 2.48 -19.95 15.15
C ALA A 154 1.17 -19.25 15.57
N LEU A 155 1.26 -17.96 15.85
CA LEU A 155 0.09 -17.11 16.00
C LEU A 155 -0.50 -17.01 14.60
N SER A 156 -1.76 -17.39 14.44
CA SER A 156 -2.47 -17.19 13.18
C SER A 156 -2.48 -15.70 12.88
N LEU A 157 -1.88 -15.29 11.77
CA LEU A 157 -1.96 -13.92 11.28
C LEU A 157 -3.42 -13.63 10.91
N GLU A 158 -4.15 -12.95 11.79
CA GLU A 158 -5.49 -12.46 11.48
C GLU A 158 -5.38 -11.39 10.39
N ARG A 159 -6.06 -11.63 9.27
CA ARG A 159 -6.15 -10.66 8.19
C ARG A 159 -7.40 -9.81 8.36
N PRO A 160 -7.34 -8.50 8.08
CA PRO A 160 -8.51 -7.63 8.12
C PRO A 160 -9.57 -8.16 7.14
N ASN A 161 -10.76 -8.47 7.64
CA ASN A 161 -11.91 -8.84 6.81
C ASN A 161 -12.96 -7.73 6.91
N LEU A 162 -13.07 -6.93 5.85
CA LEU A 162 -14.05 -5.85 5.75
C LEU A 162 -15.35 -6.41 5.18
N SER A 163 -16.45 -6.22 5.91
CA SER A 163 -17.79 -6.71 5.56
C SER A 163 -18.79 -5.57 5.35
N GLU A 164 -18.66 -4.46 6.08
CA GLU A 164 -19.52 -3.28 5.94
C GLU A 164 -18.68 -2.01 5.79
N ALA A 165 -18.87 -1.28 4.68
CA ALA A 165 -18.19 -0.01 4.43
C ALA A 165 -19.20 1.13 4.19
N LEU A 166 -18.90 2.30 4.73
CA LEU A 166 -19.59 3.55 4.43
C LEU A 166 -18.70 4.42 3.55
N VAL A 167 -19.21 4.89 2.41
CA VAL A 167 -18.53 5.89 1.57
C VAL A 167 -19.30 7.18 1.66
N ILE A 168 -18.68 8.24 2.17
CA ILE A 168 -19.24 9.58 2.24
C ILE A 168 -18.61 10.40 1.13
N VAL A 169 -19.46 10.98 0.28
CA VAL A 169 -19.10 11.60 -0.99
C VAL A 169 -18.70 10.55 -2.04
N ALA A 170 -19.54 10.40 -3.07
CA ALA A 170 -19.19 9.62 -4.24
C ALA A 170 -18.31 10.47 -5.17
N ASN A 171 -17.31 9.84 -5.79
CA ASN A 171 -16.53 10.44 -6.86
C ASN A 171 -16.33 9.46 -8.03
N GLN A 172 -15.60 9.89 -9.05
CA GLN A 172 -15.36 9.08 -10.24
C GLN A 172 -14.61 7.74 -9.98
N ASN A 173 -13.91 7.61 -8.85
CA ASN A 173 -13.11 6.46 -8.47
C ASN A 173 -13.92 5.39 -7.69
N LEU A 174 -15.16 5.69 -7.29
CA LEU A 174 -16.00 4.81 -6.46
C LEU A 174 -16.06 3.36 -6.97
N ALA A 175 -16.31 3.16 -8.27
CA ALA A 175 -16.42 1.83 -8.87
C ALA A 175 -15.10 1.05 -8.82
N LEU A 176 -13.96 1.73 -8.98
CA LEU A 176 -12.64 1.12 -8.91
C LEU A 176 -12.28 0.75 -7.46
N MET A 177 -12.56 1.64 -6.51
CA MET A 177 -12.30 1.41 -5.08
C MET A 177 -13.12 0.24 -4.54
N ILE A 178 -14.44 0.19 -4.83
CA ILE A 178 -15.29 -0.95 -4.46
C ILE A 178 -14.83 -2.24 -5.15
N GLY A 179 -14.43 -2.15 -6.42
CA GLY A 179 -13.86 -3.27 -7.15
C GLY A 179 -12.59 -3.82 -6.49
N GLU A 180 -11.74 -2.96 -5.93
CA GLU A 180 -10.54 -3.38 -5.20
C GLU A 180 -10.88 -4.00 -3.85
N LEU A 181 -11.77 -3.38 -3.07
CA LEU A 181 -12.24 -3.94 -1.79
C LEU A 181 -12.79 -5.35 -1.95
N LEU A 182 -13.56 -5.61 -3.01
CA LEU A 182 -14.11 -6.94 -3.30
C LEU A 182 -13.06 -8.01 -3.62
N LYS A 183 -11.90 -7.61 -4.15
CA LYS A 183 -10.78 -8.54 -4.35
C LYS A 183 -10.15 -8.94 -3.02
N HIS A 184 -10.25 -8.09 -1.99
CA HIS A 184 -9.73 -8.39 -0.66
C HIS A 184 -10.77 -8.99 0.30
N ALA A 185 -12.07 -8.82 0.03
CA ALA A 185 -13.15 -9.32 0.87
C ALA A 185 -13.19 -10.86 0.85
N ALA A 186 -13.13 -11.48 2.03
CA ALA A 186 -13.33 -12.93 2.20
C ALA A 186 -14.81 -13.30 2.34
N ALA A 187 -15.66 -12.33 2.72
CA ALA A 187 -17.10 -12.48 2.88
C ALA A 187 -17.88 -11.61 1.88
N GLU A 188 -19.21 -11.58 2.03
CA GLU A 188 -20.05 -10.58 1.38
C GLU A 188 -19.67 -9.18 1.88
N LEU A 189 -19.54 -8.24 0.95
CA LEU A 189 -19.26 -6.83 1.21
C LEU A 189 -20.55 -6.03 1.02
N ARG A 190 -20.98 -5.35 2.07
CA ARG A 190 -22.05 -4.36 2.03
C ARG A 190 -21.44 -2.96 2.01
N VAL A 191 -21.82 -2.15 1.03
CA VAL A 191 -21.37 -0.77 0.90
C VAL A 191 -22.57 0.17 0.90
N VAL A 192 -22.56 1.15 1.80
CA VAL A 192 -23.51 2.26 1.78
C VAL A 192 -22.78 3.48 1.23
N VAL A 193 -23.34 4.11 0.21
CA VAL A 193 -22.79 5.31 -0.43
C VAL A 193 -23.70 6.49 -0.10
N ALA A 194 -23.19 7.42 0.70
CA ALA A 194 -23.86 8.65 1.08
C ALA A 194 -23.42 9.79 0.14
N CYS A 195 -24.33 10.26 -0.72
CA CYS A 195 -24.06 11.30 -1.71
C CYS A 195 -25.29 12.20 -1.95
N ARG A 196 -25.08 13.34 -2.63
CA ARG A 196 -26.08 14.39 -2.82
C ARG A 196 -27.17 14.07 -3.86
N ASP A 197 -26.89 13.15 -4.78
CA ASP A 197 -27.85 12.66 -5.78
C ASP A 197 -27.66 11.15 -5.93
N ALA A 198 -28.33 10.42 -5.04
CA ALA A 198 -28.21 8.96 -4.93
C ALA A 198 -28.62 8.26 -6.22
N VAL A 199 -29.66 8.77 -6.91
CA VAL A 199 -30.19 8.16 -8.13
C VAL A 199 -29.22 8.30 -9.31
N THR A 200 -28.61 9.48 -9.47
CA THR A 200 -27.63 9.72 -10.53
C THR A 200 -26.34 8.93 -10.28
N GLU A 201 -25.84 8.93 -9.03
CA GLU A 201 -24.64 8.18 -8.67
C GLU A 201 -24.84 6.67 -8.78
N GLU A 202 -25.98 6.14 -8.36
CA GLU A 202 -26.29 4.71 -8.56
C GLU A 202 -26.26 4.34 -10.05
N ARG A 203 -26.89 5.14 -10.91
CA ARG A 203 -26.89 4.88 -12.36
C ARG A 203 -25.47 4.90 -12.94
N SER A 204 -24.67 5.90 -12.56
CA SER A 204 -23.27 6.03 -12.99
C SER A 204 -22.43 4.83 -12.54
N PHE A 205 -22.56 4.45 -11.27
CA PHE A 205 -21.90 3.28 -10.70
C PHE A 205 -22.29 2.01 -11.45
N ARG A 206 -23.59 1.73 -11.60
CA ARG A 206 -24.07 0.52 -12.30
C ARG A 206 -23.59 0.44 -13.74
N GLN A 207 -23.47 1.57 -14.44
CA GLN A 207 -22.92 1.60 -15.79
C GLN A 207 -21.44 1.20 -15.82
N ARG A 208 -20.62 1.75 -14.92
CA ARG A 208 -19.17 1.48 -14.84
C ARG A 208 -18.84 0.10 -14.26
N PHE A 209 -19.63 -0.35 -13.30
CA PHE A 209 -19.42 -1.59 -12.55
C PHE A 209 -20.06 -2.83 -13.22
N SER A 210 -20.86 -2.65 -14.28
CA SER A 210 -21.62 -3.70 -14.98
C SER A 210 -20.80 -4.90 -15.50
N SER A 211 -19.47 -4.81 -15.49
CA SER A 211 -18.57 -5.93 -15.83
C SER A 211 -18.32 -6.92 -14.69
N ILE A 212 -18.71 -6.60 -13.45
CA ILE A 212 -18.52 -7.45 -12.26
C ILE A 212 -19.89 -7.78 -11.65
N GLU A 213 -20.62 -8.71 -12.25
CA GLU A 213 -21.73 -9.38 -11.54
C GLU A 213 -21.12 -10.28 -10.48
N THR A 214 -21.15 -9.82 -9.23
CA THR A 214 -20.74 -10.61 -8.07
C THR A 214 -21.89 -10.67 -7.08
N ASP A 215 -22.28 -11.89 -6.70
CA ASP A 215 -23.27 -12.12 -5.65
C ASP A 215 -22.75 -11.69 -4.26
N ARG A 216 -21.45 -11.34 -4.16
CA ARG A 216 -20.79 -10.91 -2.92
C ARG A 216 -20.86 -9.41 -2.64
N LEU A 217 -21.50 -8.60 -3.48
CA LEU A 217 -21.63 -7.15 -3.26
C LEU A 217 -23.10 -6.75 -3.06
N THR A 218 -23.39 -6.17 -1.89
CA THR A 218 -24.62 -5.39 -1.70
C THR A 218 -24.25 -3.91 -1.64
N ILE A 219 -24.80 -3.10 -2.53
CA ILE A 219 -24.55 -1.64 -2.55
C ILE A 219 -25.87 -0.87 -2.47
N GLU A 220 -25.90 0.12 -1.58
CA GLU A 220 -27.04 1.01 -1.34
C GLU A 220 -26.59 2.46 -1.47
N PHE A 221 -27.34 3.29 -2.19
CA PHE A 221 -27.10 4.72 -2.31
C PHE A 221 -28.14 5.48 -1.49
N VAL A 222 -27.66 6.40 -0.64
CA VAL A 222 -28.48 7.17 0.30
C VAL A 222 -28.22 8.65 0.10
N GLU A 223 -29.30 9.43 0.06
CA GLU A 223 -29.23 10.88 -0.04
C GLU A 223 -28.58 11.50 1.20
N PHE A 224 -27.53 12.29 0.97
CA PHE A 224 -26.77 12.98 1.99
C PHE A 224 -26.27 14.33 1.45
N ASP A 225 -26.70 15.40 2.10
CA ASP A 225 -26.23 16.76 1.83
C ASP A 225 -25.42 17.26 3.04
N LEU A 226 -24.22 17.78 2.78
CA LEU A 226 -23.34 18.38 3.79
C LEU A 226 -23.97 19.59 4.48
N ALA A 227 -24.94 20.25 3.84
CA ALA A 227 -25.71 21.33 4.44
C ALA A 227 -26.64 20.84 5.57
N GLU A 228 -26.97 19.54 5.62
CA GLU A 228 -27.86 18.94 6.62
C GLU A 228 -27.06 18.13 7.66
N SER A 229 -26.66 18.75 8.77
CA SER A 229 -25.88 18.09 9.83
C SER A 229 -26.56 16.86 10.45
N SER A 230 -27.90 16.76 10.42
CA SER A 230 -28.65 15.59 10.86
C SER A 230 -28.55 14.38 9.92
N GLY A 231 -28.06 14.57 8.69
CA GLY A 231 -27.89 13.51 7.70
C GLY A 231 -26.96 12.40 8.18
N LEU A 232 -25.84 12.79 8.79
CA LEU A 232 -24.80 11.85 9.21
C LEU A 232 -25.25 10.94 10.35
N GLU A 233 -26.07 11.46 11.28
CA GLU A 233 -26.61 10.67 12.40
C GLU A 233 -27.53 9.53 11.95
N ARG A 234 -28.22 9.71 10.82
CA ARG A 234 -29.15 8.71 10.26
C ARG A 234 -28.41 7.53 9.66
N LEU A 235 -27.17 7.74 9.19
CA LEU A 235 -26.33 6.70 8.61
C LEU A 235 -25.76 5.75 9.66
N SER A 236 -25.73 6.13 10.94
CA SER A 236 -25.06 5.40 12.02
C SER A 236 -23.61 4.99 11.67
N PRO A 237 -22.72 5.95 11.33
CA PRO A 237 -21.37 5.65 10.85
C PRO A 237 -20.56 4.72 11.77
N GLU A 238 -20.84 4.74 13.07
CA GLU A 238 -20.19 3.89 14.07
C GLU A 238 -20.43 2.39 13.91
N SER A 239 -21.40 1.97 13.09
CA SER A 239 -21.72 0.55 12.88
C SER A 239 -20.95 -0.12 11.75
N PHE A 240 -20.22 0.65 10.93
CA PHE A 240 -19.46 0.11 9.80
C PHE A 240 -18.08 -0.35 10.23
N ASP A 241 -17.46 -1.25 9.45
CA ASP A 241 -16.07 -1.67 9.68
C ASP A 241 -15.08 -0.57 9.27
N VAL A 242 -15.45 0.24 8.26
CA VAL A 242 -14.64 1.35 7.76
C VAL A 242 -15.51 2.45 7.15
N ILE A 243 -15.05 3.70 7.28
CA ILE A 243 -15.62 4.88 6.63
C ILE A 243 -14.60 5.45 5.64
N PHE A 244 -15.01 5.65 4.40
CA PHE A 244 -14.28 6.41 3.40
C PHE A 244 -14.87 7.81 3.27
N VAL A 245 -13.99 8.81 3.19
CA VAL A 245 -14.37 10.18 2.81
C VAL A 245 -13.58 10.54 1.57
N SER A 246 -14.25 10.61 0.42
CA SER A 246 -13.58 10.82 -0.86
C SER A 246 -13.54 12.30 -1.25
N ALA A 247 -12.47 12.70 -1.94
CA ALA A 247 -12.36 14.02 -2.54
C ALA A 247 -13.21 14.07 -3.81
N ASP A 248 -14.02 15.11 -3.95
CA ASP A 248 -14.91 15.29 -5.10
C ASP A 248 -14.59 16.61 -5.82
N GLU A 249 -13.85 16.46 -6.92
CA GLU A 249 -13.42 17.53 -7.82
C GLU A 249 -14.45 17.85 -8.92
N SER A 250 -15.67 17.29 -8.87
CA SER A 250 -16.69 17.53 -9.90
C SER A 250 -17.16 18.99 -9.97
N GLU A 251 -17.07 19.71 -8.85
CA GLU A 251 -17.44 21.12 -8.76
C GLU A 251 -16.20 22.03 -8.79
N ALA A 252 -15.83 22.54 -9.96
CA ALA A 252 -14.59 23.30 -10.19
C ALA A 252 -14.38 24.58 -9.32
N PHE A 253 -15.42 25.06 -8.64
CA PHE A 253 -15.34 26.25 -7.78
C PHE A 253 -15.38 25.93 -6.29
N ILE A 254 -15.60 24.67 -5.92
CA ILE A 254 -15.60 24.22 -4.55
C ILE A 254 -14.31 23.43 -4.32
N ASP A 255 -13.58 23.84 -3.31
CA ASP A 255 -12.39 23.12 -2.87
C ASP A 255 -12.78 21.72 -2.33
N ALA A 256 -12.21 20.67 -2.93
CA ALA A 256 -12.53 19.29 -2.60
C ALA A 256 -12.09 18.96 -1.16
N ASP A 257 -10.91 19.43 -0.75
CA ASP A 257 -10.37 19.22 0.59
C ASP A 257 -11.26 19.85 1.66
N SER A 258 -11.74 21.07 1.45
CA SER A 258 -12.68 21.73 2.36
C SER A 258 -13.94 20.89 2.62
N ARG A 259 -14.44 20.17 1.61
CA ARG A 259 -15.59 19.24 1.77
C ARG A 259 -15.21 18.01 2.58
N THR A 260 -14.07 17.39 2.27
CA THR A 260 -13.54 16.25 3.04
C THR A 260 -13.35 16.64 4.51
N MET A 261 -12.68 17.76 4.78
CA MET A 261 -12.45 18.28 6.12
C MET A 261 -13.76 18.53 6.87
N LEU A 262 -14.78 19.11 6.22
CA LEU A 262 -16.09 19.32 6.82
C LEU A 262 -16.72 18.00 7.28
N VAL A 263 -16.67 16.95 6.45
CA VAL A 263 -17.16 15.61 6.83
C VAL A 263 -16.39 15.08 8.05
N LEU A 264 -15.07 15.19 8.05
CA LEU A 264 -14.23 14.75 9.17
C LEU A 264 -14.57 15.47 10.47
N PHE A 265 -14.84 16.77 10.42
CA PHE A 265 -15.29 17.54 11.59
C PHE A 265 -16.70 17.13 12.04
N LEU A 266 -17.62 16.82 11.12
CA LEU A 266 -18.95 16.31 11.48
C LEU A 266 -18.87 14.93 12.14
N LEU A 267 -17.99 14.04 11.66
CA LEU A 267 -17.70 12.75 12.29
C LEU A 267 -17.10 12.94 13.70
N GLN A 268 -16.19 13.91 13.87
CA GLN A 268 -15.63 14.26 15.18
C GLN A 268 -16.73 14.72 16.14
N GLU A 269 -17.60 15.63 15.69
CA GLU A 269 -18.70 16.15 16.49
C GLU A 269 -19.65 15.02 16.91
N LEU A 270 -19.98 14.11 15.98
CA LEU A 270 -20.80 12.93 16.25
C LEU A 270 -20.19 12.04 17.33
N LYS A 271 -18.90 11.69 17.18
CA LYS A 271 -18.15 10.86 18.12
C LYS A 271 -18.17 11.44 19.53
N VAL A 272 -17.90 12.75 19.66
CA VAL A 272 -17.91 13.48 20.93
C VAL A 272 -19.31 13.53 21.53
N ARG A 273 -20.33 13.88 20.73
CA ARG A 273 -21.73 14.02 21.19
C ARG A 273 -22.30 12.70 21.71
N ARG A 274 -22.02 11.59 21.01
CA ARG A 274 -22.47 10.24 21.37
C ARG A 274 -21.58 9.56 22.43
N ARG A 275 -20.45 10.17 22.81
CA ARG A 275 -19.48 9.63 23.77
C ARG A 275 -19.02 8.22 23.40
N LEU A 276 -18.66 8.05 22.13
CA LEU A 276 -18.18 6.77 21.61
C LEU A 276 -16.72 6.58 21.98
N ASP A 277 -16.42 5.55 22.77
CA ASP A 277 -15.05 5.20 23.17
C ASP A 277 -14.23 4.65 21.99
N ALA A 278 -14.88 3.95 21.07
CA ALA A 278 -14.31 3.45 19.83
C ALA A 278 -15.07 4.05 18.63
N PHE A 279 -14.37 4.24 17.52
CA PHE A 279 -14.92 4.71 16.26
C PHE A 279 -14.24 3.92 15.13
N PRO A 280 -14.96 3.55 14.06
CA PRO A 280 -14.34 2.81 12.98
C PRO A 280 -13.23 3.62 12.31
N PRO A 281 -12.26 2.95 11.69
CA PRO A 281 -11.28 3.59 10.83
C PRO A 281 -11.94 4.53 9.81
N VAL A 282 -11.40 5.74 9.71
CA VAL A 282 -11.82 6.74 8.73
C VAL A 282 -10.65 7.01 7.80
N VAL A 283 -10.82 6.63 6.54
CA VAL A 283 -9.83 6.82 5.48
C VAL A 283 -10.29 8.00 4.60
N ALA A 284 -9.54 9.09 4.64
CA ALA A 284 -9.83 10.28 3.86
C ALA A 284 -8.97 10.34 2.59
N GLU A 285 -9.55 10.81 1.49
CA GLU A 285 -8.81 11.29 0.33
C GLU A 285 -8.67 12.82 0.44
N LEU A 286 -7.45 13.30 0.36
CA LEU A 286 -7.09 14.72 0.36
C LEU A 286 -6.17 15.00 -0.83
N LEU A 287 -6.17 16.24 -1.29
CA LEU A 287 -5.32 16.70 -2.38
C LEU A 287 -4.08 17.43 -1.86
N ASP A 288 -4.17 18.05 -0.67
CA ASP A 288 -3.07 18.76 -0.01
C ASP A 288 -2.73 18.17 1.38
N SER A 289 -1.43 18.12 1.67
CA SER A 289 -0.88 17.74 2.96
C SER A 289 -1.21 18.75 4.07
N GLU A 290 -1.36 20.04 3.77
CA GLU A 290 -1.77 21.06 4.76
C GLU A 290 -3.18 20.77 5.28
N SER A 291 -4.09 20.32 4.40
CA SER A 291 -5.45 19.90 4.76
C SER A 291 -5.45 18.72 5.73
N ARG A 292 -4.52 17.76 5.55
CA ARG A 292 -4.34 16.61 6.46
C ARG A 292 -3.98 17.08 7.86
N ASP A 293 -3.05 18.02 7.98
CA ASP A 293 -2.56 18.52 9.27
C ASP A 293 -3.65 19.23 10.08
N LEU A 294 -4.61 19.85 9.41
CA LEU A 294 -5.79 20.47 10.03
C LEU A 294 -6.80 19.44 10.57
N CYS A 295 -6.70 18.17 10.15
CA CYS A 295 -7.62 17.10 10.52
C CYS A 295 -7.04 16.09 11.52
N LEU A 296 -5.85 16.33 12.09
CA LEU A 296 -5.20 15.40 13.03
C LEU A 296 -6.02 15.10 14.29
N ASP A 297 -6.86 16.04 14.74
CA ASP A 297 -7.73 15.88 15.92
C ASP A 297 -9.13 15.31 15.60
N THR A 298 -9.33 14.83 14.37
CA THR A 298 -10.59 14.18 13.92
C THR A 298 -10.50 12.65 14.07
N PRO A 299 -11.57 11.88 13.79
CA PRO A 299 -11.50 10.42 13.79
C PRO A 299 -10.75 9.84 12.59
N MET A 300 -10.16 10.67 11.72
CA MET A 300 -9.32 10.27 10.61
C MET A 300 -8.19 9.36 11.09
N THR A 301 -8.21 8.10 10.66
CA THR A 301 -7.16 7.12 10.98
C THR A 301 -6.09 7.08 9.92
N ASP A 302 -6.44 7.41 8.68
CA ASP A 302 -5.50 7.42 7.57
C ASP A 302 -5.93 8.44 6.49
N ALA A 303 -4.97 8.97 5.75
CA ALA A 303 -5.21 9.97 4.71
C ALA A 303 -4.38 9.70 3.47
N VAL A 304 -5.04 9.52 2.33
CA VAL A 304 -4.39 9.43 1.02
C VAL A 304 -4.30 10.85 0.46
N VAL A 305 -3.12 11.48 0.60
CA VAL A 305 -2.79 12.73 -0.09
C VAL A 305 -2.44 12.38 -1.54
N SER A 306 -3.47 12.31 -2.39
CA SER A 306 -3.40 11.62 -3.68
C SER A 306 -2.38 12.24 -4.64
N THR A 307 -2.34 13.57 -4.72
CA THR A 307 -1.45 14.30 -5.63
C THR A 307 0.03 14.11 -5.27
N GLU A 308 0.34 14.08 -3.97
CA GLU A 308 1.69 13.91 -3.44
C GLU A 308 2.21 12.50 -3.75
N LEU A 309 1.45 11.47 -3.35
CA LEU A 309 1.83 10.07 -3.53
C LEU A 309 2.00 9.70 -5.01
N LEU A 310 1.13 10.22 -5.88
CA LEU A 310 1.25 10.05 -7.33
C LEU A 310 2.49 10.75 -7.88
N SER A 311 2.75 12.00 -7.48
CA SER A 311 3.91 12.76 -7.93
C SER A 311 5.22 12.05 -7.58
N ILE A 312 5.29 11.46 -6.39
CA ILE A 312 6.44 10.66 -5.94
C ILE A 312 6.62 9.43 -6.82
N GLN A 313 5.55 8.66 -7.05
CA GLN A 313 5.62 7.46 -7.88
C GLN A 313 6.08 7.80 -9.31
N LEU A 314 5.53 8.85 -9.91
CA LEU A 314 5.93 9.32 -11.24
C LEU A 314 7.41 9.71 -11.27
N ALA A 315 7.91 10.43 -10.26
CA ALA A 315 9.31 10.83 -10.16
C ALA A 315 10.24 9.62 -10.08
N GLN A 316 9.88 8.59 -9.30
CA GLN A 316 10.66 7.36 -9.18
C GLN A 316 10.67 6.57 -10.49
N LEU A 317 9.53 6.46 -11.18
CA LEU A 317 9.43 5.78 -12.48
C LEU A 317 10.21 6.49 -13.60
N VAL A 318 10.30 7.82 -13.56
CA VAL A 318 11.13 8.58 -14.50
C VAL A 318 12.60 8.21 -14.31
N ARG A 319 13.05 8.08 -13.06
CA ARG A 319 14.44 7.69 -12.74
C ARG A 319 14.72 6.24 -13.13
N ASP A 320 13.84 5.33 -12.70
CA ASP A 320 14.00 3.88 -12.78
C ASP A 320 12.73 3.21 -13.33
N PRO A 321 12.54 3.14 -14.66
CA PRO A 321 11.31 2.61 -15.27
C PRO A 321 10.99 1.15 -14.91
N TYR A 322 11.98 0.36 -14.47
CA TYR A 322 11.76 -1.03 -14.07
C TYR A 322 10.87 -1.14 -12.81
N LEU A 323 10.83 -0.09 -11.98
CA LEU A 323 9.99 -0.03 -10.78
C LEU A 323 8.49 -0.07 -11.10
N GLU A 324 8.08 0.13 -12.36
CA GLU A 324 6.68 -0.03 -12.78
C GLU A 324 6.15 -1.41 -12.42
N THR A 325 6.95 -2.46 -12.63
CA THR A 325 6.58 -3.84 -12.29
C THR A 325 6.38 -4.01 -10.79
N LEU A 326 7.29 -3.45 -10.00
CA LEU A 326 7.26 -3.50 -8.54
C LEU A 326 6.05 -2.76 -7.96
N TYR A 327 5.78 -1.54 -8.42
CA TYR A 327 4.60 -0.79 -7.97
C TYR A 327 3.29 -1.45 -8.36
N ASN A 328 3.22 -2.02 -9.56
CA ASN A 328 2.06 -2.79 -9.98
C ASN A 328 1.84 -4.00 -9.07
N GLU A 329 2.90 -4.71 -8.68
CA GLU A 329 2.79 -5.82 -7.74
C GLU A 329 2.34 -5.37 -6.34
N LEU A 330 2.96 -4.34 -5.76
CA LEU A 330 2.66 -3.85 -4.41
C LEU A 330 1.22 -3.34 -4.23
N LEU A 331 0.61 -2.79 -5.29
CA LEU A 331 -0.71 -2.17 -5.21
C LEU A 331 -1.84 -3.05 -5.74
N ASN A 332 -1.56 -4.14 -6.46
CA ASN A 332 -2.58 -5.04 -6.97
C ASN A 332 -3.05 -6.03 -5.89
N ALA A 333 -4.37 -6.22 -5.76
CA ALA A 333 -4.90 -7.34 -5.00
C ALA A 333 -4.47 -8.71 -5.56
N GLY A 334 -4.30 -9.67 -4.65
CA GLY A 334 -4.00 -11.07 -4.95
C GLY A 334 -2.53 -11.37 -5.24
N GLY A 335 -1.63 -10.48 -4.82
CA GLY A 335 -0.19 -10.62 -4.99
C GLY A 335 0.56 -10.22 -3.74
N ILE A 336 1.49 -9.31 -3.90
CA ILE A 336 2.40 -8.85 -2.85
C ILE A 336 1.83 -7.58 -2.24
N GLU A 337 1.80 -7.49 -0.92
CA GLU A 337 1.26 -6.34 -0.20
C GLU A 337 2.19 -5.90 0.93
N ILE A 338 2.10 -4.62 1.28
CA ILE A 338 2.65 -4.14 2.55
C ILE A 338 1.62 -4.41 3.64
N GLY A 339 1.96 -5.27 4.59
CA GLY A 339 1.17 -5.57 5.77
C GLY A 339 1.68 -4.81 6.99
N ILE A 340 0.76 -4.46 7.89
CA ILE A 340 1.06 -3.93 9.21
C ILE A 340 0.52 -4.93 10.23
N ARG A 341 1.40 -5.45 11.09
CA ARG A 341 1.14 -6.62 11.95
C ARG A 341 1.51 -6.29 13.39
N GLU A 342 0.82 -6.83 14.38
CA GLU A 342 1.22 -6.61 15.77
C GLU A 342 2.59 -7.23 16.06
N ALA A 343 3.43 -6.53 16.83
CA ALA A 343 4.78 -6.99 17.13
C ALA A 343 4.83 -8.34 17.86
N MET A 344 3.78 -8.65 18.63
CA MET A 344 3.65 -9.92 19.34
C MET A 344 3.61 -11.15 18.44
N HIS A 345 3.37 -11.00 17.13
CA HIS A 345 3.44 -12.11 16.17
C HIS A 345 4.88 -12.55 15.86
N TYR A 346 5.87 -11.68 16.07
CA TYR A 346 7.27 -11.93 15.69
C TYR A 346 8.25 -11.89 16.87
N ALA A 347 7.85 -11.30 18.00
CA ALA A 347 8.70 -11.14 19.17
C ALA A 347 7.89 -11.13 20.47
N ASP A 348 8.50 -11.58 21.56
CA ASP A 348 7.93 -11.42 22.91
C ASP A 348 7.98 -9.95 23.33
N LEU A 349 6.84 -9.42 23.78
CA LEU A 349 6.74 -8.01 24.20
C LEU A 349 7.50 -7.75 25.51
N ASN A 350 8.00 -6.52 25.64
CA ASN A 350 8.79 -6.02 26.77
C ASN A 350 10.05 -6.85 27.04
N GLN A 351 10.60 -7.44 25.98
CA GLN A 351 11.88 -8.13 25.98
C GLN A 351 12.73 -7.61 24.82
N SER A 352 14.02 -7.42 25.08
CA SER A 352 14.97 -7.02 24.05
C SER A 352 15.18 -8.19 23.07
N VAL A 353 14.89 -7.96 21.79
CA VAL A 353 15.08 -8.93 20.70
C VAL A 353 15.97 -8.33 19.62
N GLU A 354 16.88 -9.12 19.06
CA GLU A 354 17.67 -8.71 17.91
C GLU A 354 16.80 -8.66 16.65
N LEU A 355 16.89 -7.58 15.87
CA LEU A 355 16.06 -7.38 14.68
C LEU A 355 16.30 -8.41 13.58
N GLY A 356 17.49 -9.02 13.55
CA GLY A 356 17.78 -10.18 12.73
C GLY A 356 16.92 -11.40 13.10
N ALA A 357 16.66 -11.63 14.39
CA ALA A 357 15.79 -12.71 14.85
C ALA A 357 14.31 -12.45 14.46
N VAL A 358 13.87 -11.20 14.49
CA VAL A 358 12.54 -10.80 14.00
C VAL A 358 12.41 -11.07 12.50
N THR A 359 13.44 -10.74 11.72
CA THR A 359 13.51 -11.04 10.27
C THR A 359 13.42 -12.54 10.02
N GLN A 360 14.19 -13.34 10.76
CA GLN A 360 14.15 -14.80 10.65
C GLN A 360 12.78 -15.37 11.00
N LYS A 361 12.14 -14.84 12.05
CA LYS A 361 10.79 -15.26 12.45
C LYS A 361 9.74 -14.93 11.40
N ALA A 362 9.84 -13.77 10.74
CA ALA A 362 8.91 -13.37 9.68
C ALA A 362 8.96 -14.30 8.46
N LEU A 363 10.14 -14.86 8.14
CA LEU A 363 10.27 -15.83 7.04
C LEU A 363 9.46 -17.12 7.28
N GLU A 364 9.19 -17.51 8.53
CA GLU A 364 8.28 -18.64 8.84
C GLU A 364 6.85 -18.40 8.35
N PHE A 365 6.48 -17.12 8.17
CA PHE A 365 5.18 -16.69 7.66
C PHE A 365 5.21 -16.33 6.17
N ASN A 366 6.35 -16.57 5.49
CA ASN A 366 6.63 -16.07 4.14
C ASN A 366 6.44 -14.54 4.06
N GLU A 367 6.99 -13.83 5.04
CA GLU A 367 6.96 -12.37 5.12
C GLU A 367 8.38 -11.80 5.25
N ILE A 368 8.63 -10.65 4.62
CA ILE A 368 9.90 -9.91 4.72
C ILE A 368 9.68 -8.68 5.60
N VAL A 369 10.49 -8.52 6.66
CA VAL A 369 10.42 -7.33 7.53
C VAL A 369 10.99 -6.11 6.79
N LEU A 370 10.12 -5.14 6.50
CA LEU A 370 10.52 -3.84 5.97
C LEU A 370 10.99 -2.89 7.09
N GLY A 371 10.43 -3.06 8.28
CA GLY A 371 10.68 -2.20 9.42
C GLY A 371 9.66 -2.40 10.54
N PHE A 372 9.54 -1.42 11.42
CA PHE A 372 8.56 -1.42 12.51
C PHE A 372 8.01 -0.02 12.76
N TRP A 373 6.84 0.01 13.41
CA TRP A 373 6.12 1.21 13.77
C TRP A 373 5.81 1.19 15.27
N LYS A 374 6.45 2.08 16.01
CA LYS A 374 6.24 2.23 17.45
C LYS A 374 4.90 2.90 17.72
N ARG A 375 4.27 2.55 18.84
CA ARG A 375 3.04 3.21 19.34
C ARG A 375 3.19 4.73 19.48
N SER A 376 4.41 5.22 19.71
CA SER A 376 4.73 6.66 19.75
C SER A 376 4.49 7.39 18.43
N GLY A 377 4.28 6.66 17.32
CA GLY A 377 4.16 7.20 15.98
C GLY A 377 5.44 7.05 15.15
N GLN A 378 6.56 6.67 15.75
CA GLN A 378 7.84 6.53 15.05
C GLN A 378 7.86 5.32 14.11
N ILE A 379 8.07 5.55 12.82
CA ILE A 379 8.32 4.52 11.82
C ILE A 379 9.83 4.38 11.63
N VAL A 380 10.34 3.15 11.64
CA VAL A 380 11.74 2.83 11.36
C VAL A 380 11.78 1.78 10.27
N LEU A 381 12.34 2.13 9.12
CA LEU A 381 12.47 1.25 7.96
C LEU A 381 13.91 0.84 7.72
N SER A 382 14.10 -0.34 7.12
CA SER A 382 15.40 -0.95 6.83
C SER A 382 16.36 -0.90 8.03
N PRO A 383 15.95 -1.37 9.22
CA PRO A 383 16.77 -1.23 10.41
C PRO A 383 18.00 -2.15 10.35
N ASP A 384 19.07 -1.76 11.06
CA ASP A 384 20.26 -2.60 11.20
C ASP A 384 19.92 -3.86 11.99
N LYS A 385 20.07 -5.02 11.36
CA LYS A 385 19.65 -6.32 11.90
C LYS A 385 20.42 -6.72 13.16
N ARG A 386 21.59 -6.13 13.41
CA ARG A 386 22.43 -6.38 14.60
C ARG A 386 21.92 -5.65 15.85
N LEU A 387 21.07 -4.64 15.65
CA LEU A 387 20.52 -3.88 16.76
C LEU A 387 19.39 -4.67 17.43
N SER A 388 19.22 -4.42 18.72
CA SER A 388 18.12 -4.97 19.49
C SER A 388 17.07 -3.89 19.74
N GLU A 389 15.81 -4.31 19.77
CA GLU A 389 14.66 -3.46 20.05
C GLU A 389 13.79 -4.12 21.12
N GLU A 390 13.12 -3.31 21.93
CA GLU A 390 12.12 -3.77 22.89
C GLU A 390 10.73 -3.33 22.42
N PHE A 391 9.91 -4.29 22.01
CA PHE A 391 8.55 -4.02 21.51
C PHE A 391 7.53 -3.96 22.64
N GLU A 392 6.70 -2.93 22.65
CA GLU A 392 5.60 -2.74 23.61
C GLU A 392 4.25 -3.12 23.00
N PRO A 393 3.19 -3.37 23.82
CA PRO A 393 1.84 -3.51 23.31
C PRO A 393 1.40 -2.30 22.46
N GLY A 394 1.01 -2.57 21.22
CA GLY A 394 0.63 -1.56 20.22
C GLY A 394 1.75 -1.20 19.23
N ASP A 395 2.98 -1.67 19.45
CA ASP A 395 4.01 -1.64 18.42
C ASP A 395 3.66 -2.64 17.30
N ARG A 396 4.02 -2.28 16.06
CA ARG A 396 3.67 -3.05 14.86
C ARG A 396 4.91 -3.32 14.02
N ILE A 397 4.97 -4.47 13.36
CA ILE A 397 5.97 -4.80 12.34
C ILE A 397 5.37 -4.50 10.97
N ILE A 398 6.17 -3.85 10.14
CA ILE A 398 5.85 -3.55 8.75
C ILE A 398 6.49 -4.63 7.90
N VAL A 399 5.68 -5.37 7.15
CA VAL A 399 6.12 -6.52 6.37
C VAL A 399 5.73 -6.39 4.91
N LEU A 400 6.52 -6.99 4.02
CA LEU A 400 6.10 -7.40 2.71
C LEU A 400 5.54 -8.82 2.83
N ALA A 401 4.29 -9.01 2.43
CA ALA A 401 3.57 -10.27 2.60
C ALA A 401 2.91 -10.71 1.29
N GLN A 402 2.59 -11.99 1.16
CA GLN A 402 1.81 -12.50 0.05
C GLN A 402 0.33 -12.68 0.42
N GLN A 403 -0.57 -12.15 -0.40
CA GLN A 403 -2.00 -12.35 -0.23
C GLN A 403 -2.42 -13.76 -0.69
N VAL A 404 -2.35 -14.74 0.21
CA VAL A 404 -2.93 -16.07 0.00
C VAL A 404 -4.46 -16.00 0.11
N TYR A 405 -5.19 -16.45 -0.92
CA TYR A 405 -6.62 -16.74 -0.84
C TYR A 405 -6.77 -18.16 -0.29
N LEU A 406 -7.46 -18.31 0.85
CA LEU A 406 -7.86 -19.61 1.39
C LEU A 406 -9.13 -20.12 0.70
#